data_AF-A0A0F8XZ61-F1
#
_entry.id   AF-A0A0F8XZ61-F1
#
_cell.length_a   1.000
_cell.length_b   1.000
_cell.length_c   1.000
_cell.angle_alpha   90.00
_cell.angle_beta   90.00
_cell.angle_gamma   90.00
#
_symmetry.space_group_name_H-M   'P 1'
#
loop_
_entity.id
_entity.type
_entity.pdbx_description
1 polymer ?
#
loop_
_entity_poly.entity_id
_entity_poly.type
_entity_poly.pdbx_seq_one_letter_code
_entity_poly.pdbx_strand_id
1 'polypeptide(L)'
;MSRSVCSVLGCGKPVKGRGYCCKHLSRVKRHGSVDLPQREKKLCSVKGCNRPARAKNLCNMHRCRLRTHPSPGEAAPRKGNGGTGTLHKSGYRYFYRP
;
A
#
# COMPACT_ATOMS: atom_id res chain seq x y z
N MET A 1 13.77 -20.06 28.31
CA MET A 1 12.52 -19.48 27.76
C MET A 1 12.35 -19.94 26.31
N SER A 2 11.61 -21.02 26.08
CA SER A 2 11.34 -21.54 24.74
C SER A 2 10.43 -20.57 23.98
N ARG A 3 10.95 -19.92 22.93
CA ARG A 3 10.13 -19.07 22.05
C ARG A 3 9.30 -19.98 21.17
N SER A 4 8.03 -20.16 21.50
CA SER A 4 7.08 -20.83 20.61
C SER A 4 7.02 -20.09 19.28
N VAL A 5 7.28 -20.81 18.20
CA VAL A 5 7.22 -20.30 16.82
C VAL A 5 5.82 -20.50 16.25
N CYS A 6 5.43 -19.62 15.32
CA CYS A 6 4.13 -19.67 14.68
C CYS A 6 3.89 -21.05 14.04
N SER A 7 2.73 -21.66 14.28
CA SER A 7 2.31 -22.96 13.71
C SER A 7 2.16 -22.98 12.18
N VAL A 8 2.44 -21.86 11.51
CA VAL A 8 2.33 -21.74 10.06
C VAL A 8 3.69 -22.07 9.46
N LEU A 9 3.72 -23.12 8.65
CA LEU A 9 4.92 -23.59 7.96
C LEU A 9 5.58 -22.43 7.21
N GLY A 10 6.89 -22.25 7.43
CA GLY A 10 7.69 -21.19 6.80
C GLY A 10 7.56 -19.79 7.42
N CYS A 11 6.82 -19.58 8.51
CA CYS A 11 6.71 -18.25 9.12
C CYS A 11 7.89 -17.90 10.03
N GLY A 12 8.33 -18.82 10.90
CA GLY A 12 9.46 -18.63 11.84
C GLY A 12 9.29 -17.52 12.90
N LYS A 13 8.18 -16.78 12.88
CA LYS A 13 7.94 -15.64 13.79
C LYS A 13 7.45 -16.10 15.16
N PRO A 14 7.76 -15.36 16.24
CA PRO A 14 7.29 -15.71 17.58
C PRO A 14 5.76 -15.68 17.66
N VAL A 15 5.20 -16.64 18.39
CA VAL A 15 3.77 -16.71 18.71
C VAL A 15 3.40 -15.53 19.59
N LYS A 16 2.28 -14.88 19.24
CA LYS A 16 1.66 -13.84 20.08
C LYS A 16 0.41 -14.34 20.79
N GLY A 17 -0.21 -15.42 20.29
CA GLY A 17 -1.34 -16.09 20.93
C GLY A 17 -2.00 -17.13 20.02
N ARG A 18 -2.67 -18.13 20.62
CA ARG A 18 -3.33 -19.26 19.90
C ARG A 18 -2.41 -20.02 18.93
N GLY A 19 -1.10 -20.11 19.22
CA GLY A 19 -0.13 -20.75 18.30
C GLY A 19 0.23 -19.94 17.05
N TYR A 20 -0.29 -18.72 16.90
CA TYR A 20 -0.06 -17.87 15.73
C TYR A 20 0.78 -16.62 16.06
N CYS A 21 1.58 -16.16 15.09
CA CYS A 21 2.21 -14.85 15.15
C CYS A 21 1.16 -13.73 15.04
N CYS A 22 1.52 -12.49 15.36
CA CYS A 22 0.60 -11.35 15.30
C CYS A 22 -0.15 -11.23 13.96
N LYS A 23 0.54 -11.40 12.83
CA LYS A 23 -0.04 -11.30 11.49
C LYS A 23 -1.05 -12.42 11.22
N HIS A 24 -0.70 -13.67 11.55
CA HIS A 24 -1.58 -14.82 11.34
C HIS A 24 -2.76 -14.80 12.30
N LEU A 25 -2.54 -14.43 13.56
CA LEU A 25 -3.62 -14.23 14.53
C LEU A 25 -4.62 -13.16 14.05
N SER A 26 -4.13 -12.04 13.51
CA SER A 26 -5.00 -11.00 12.94
C SER A 26 -5.77 -11.46 11.71
N ARG A 27 -5.21 -12.36 10.88
CA ARG A 27 -5.92 -12.95 9.73
C ARG A 27 -7.02 -13.89 10.20
N VAL A 28 -6.68 -14.84 11.09
CA VAL A 28 -7.65 -15.78 11.68
C VAL A 28 -8.80 -15.03 12.36
N LYS A 29 -8.51 -13.97 13.13
CA LYS A 29 -9.56 -13.17 13.79
C LYS A 29 -10.49 -12.44 12.81
N ARG A 30 -10.01 -12.02 11.65
CA ARG A 30 -10.79 -11.23 10.68
C ARG A 30 -11.48 -12.07 9.60
N HIS A 31 -10.87 -13.19 9.23
CA HIS A 31 -11.27 -13.98 8.06
C HIS A 31 -11.42 -15.48 8.37
N GLY A 32 -11.16 -15.93 9.60
CA GLY A 32 -11.24 -17.35 9.99
C GLY A 32 -10.06 -18.20 9.51
N SER A 33 -9.36 -17.80 8.44
CA SER A 33 -8.23 -18.54 7.85
C SER A 33 -6.89 -17.79 7.95
N VAL A 34 -5.82 -18.58 7.93
CA VAL A 34 -4.43 -18.07 7.77
C VAL A 34 -4.11 -17.87 6.29
N ASP A 35 -4.59 -18.81 5.48
CA ASP A 35 -4.45 -18.82 4.03
C ASP A 35 -5.47 -17.87 3.41
N LEU A 36 -4.94 -16.82 2.78
CA LEU A 36 -5.73 -15.83 2.07
C LEU A 36 -5.16 -15.74 0.66
N PRO A 37 -6.02 -15.70 -0.38
CA PRO A 37 -5.55 -15.59 -1.74
C PRO A 37 -4.70 -14.33 -1.89
N GLN A 38 -3.62 -14.46 -2.67
CA GLN A 38 -2.78 -13.32 -3.00
C GLN A 38 -3.62 -12.31 -3.79
N ARG A 39 -3.68 -11.06 -3.31
CA ARG A 39 -4.37 -10.00 -4.04
C ARG A 39 -3.62 -9.70 -5.33
N GLU A 40 -4.32 -9.77 -6.46
CA GLU A 40 -3.80 -9.31 -7.74
C GLU A 40 -3.53 -7.80 -7.69
N LYS A 41 -2.31 -7.40 -8.06
CA LYS A 41 -1.93 -5.99 -8.14
C LYS A 41 -2.42 -5.43 -9.47
N LYS A 42 -3.57 -4.76 -9.46
CA LYS A 42 -4.06 -4.03 -10.64
C LYS A 42 -3.22 -2.78 -10.89
N LEU A 43 -3.03 -2.41 -12.15
CA LEU A 43 -2.40 -1.16 -12.54
C LEU A 43 -3.43 -0.02 -12.62
N CYS A 44 -2.93 1.21 -12.69
CA CYS A 44 -3.77 2.38 -12.88
C CYS A 44 -4.43 2.36 -14.27
N SER A 45 -5.71 2.73 -14.34
CA SER A 45 -6.50 2.83 -15.58
C SER A 45 -6.04 3.97 -16.51
N VAL A 46 -5.21 4.90 -16.01
CA VAL A 46 -4.75 6.05 -16.81
C VAL A 46 -3.68 5.60 -17.81
N LYS A 47 -3.90 5.87 -19.10
CA LYS A 47 -2.95 5.59 -20.19
C LYS A 47 -1.57 6.18 -19.85
N GLY A 48 -0.53 5.34 -19.90
CA GLY A 48 0.84 5.72 -19.55
C GLY A 48 1.19 5.70 -18.06
N CYS A 49 0.30 5.24 -17.18
CA CYS A 49 0.55 5.14 -15.74
C CYS A 49 0.77 3.69 -15.27
N ASN A 50 2.03 3.30 -15.10
CA ASN A 50 2.42 1.96 -14.61
C ASN A 50 2.42 1.84 -13.07
N ARG A 51 1.69 2.71 -12.36
CA ARG A 51 1.64 2.69 -10.89
C ARG A 51 0.56 1.70 -10.41
N PRO A 52 0.77 1.00 -9.29
CA PRO A 52 -0.23 0.10 -8.75
C PRO A 52 -1.50 0.86 -8.33
N ALA A 53 -2.65 0.36 -8.76
CA ALA A 53 -3.95 0.86 -8.34
C ALA A 53 -4.19 0.49 -6.88
N ARG A 54 -4.64 1.49 -6.10
CA ARG A 54 -5.01 1.31 -4.68
C ARG A 54 -6.52 1.18 -4.53
N ALA A 55 -7.29 1.98 -5.27
CA ALA A 55 -8.75 2.01 -5.20
C ALA A 55 -9.32 2.56 -6.52
N LYS A 56 -10.54 2.15 -6.88
CA LYS A 56 -11.25 2.57 -8.11
C LYS A 56 -10.41 2.42 -9.40
N ASN A 57 -9.56 1.39 -9.47
CA ASN A 57 -8.59 1.17 -10.57
C ASN A 57 -7.63 2.35 -10.81
N LEU A 58 -7.40 3.20 -9.82
CA LEU A 58 -6.53 4.36 -9.92
C LEU A 58 -5.39 4.29 -8.90
N CYS A 59 -4.23 4.81 -9.30
CA CYS A 59 -3.13 5.04 -8.37
C CYS A 59 -3.52 6.14 -7.36
N ASN A 60 -2.83 6.20 -6.21
CA ASN A 60 -3.18 7.18 -5.18
C ASN A 60 -3.12 8.63 -5.70
N MET A 61 -2.16 8.95 -6.56
CA MET A 61 -2.03 10.28 -7.16
C MET A 61 -3.24 10.64 -8.04
N HIS A 62 -3.66 9.75 -8.95
CA HIS A 62 -4.82 9.98 -9.81
C HIS A 62 -6.12 10.04 -9.03
N ARG A 63 -6.25 9.21 -7.99
CA ARG A 63 -7.36 9.29 -7.05
C ARG A 63 -7.40 10.64 -6.32
N CYS A 64 -6.25 11.15 -5.87
CA CYS A 64 -6.18 12.47 -5.23
C CYS A 64 -6.56 13.59 -6.19
N ARG A 65 -6.15 13.52 -7.45
CA ARG A 65 -6.53 14.51 -8.48
C ARG A 65 -8.03 14.53 -8.76
N LEU A 66 -8.69 13.36 -8.77
CA LEU A 66 -10.14 13.28 -8.94
C LEU A 66 -10.94 14.00 -7.84
N ARG A 67 -10.32 14.29 -6.68
CA ARG A 67 -10.98 15.06 -5.62
C ARG A 67 -11.00 16.56 -5.91
N THR A 68 -10.07 17.04 -6.71
CA THR A 68 -9.89 18.48 -7.00
C THR A 68 -10.27 18.83 -8.44
N HIS A 69 -10.17 17.87 -9.35
CA HIS A 69 -10.50 18.03 -10.76
C HIS A 69 -11.39 16.87 -11.24
N PRO A 70 -12.33 17.10 -12.17
CA PRO A 70 -13.20 16.05 -12.68
C PRO A 70 -12.48 14.91 -13.42
N SER A 71 -11.22 15.11 -13.84
CA SER A 71 -10.45 14.16 -14.66
C SER A 71 -9.10 13.79 -14.00
N PRO A 72 -8.62 12.53 -14.12
CA PRO A 72 -7.31 12.11 -13.61
C PRO A 72 -6.13 12.92 -14.18
N GLY A 73 -6.30 13.47 -15.39
CA GLY A 73 -5.25 14.15 -16.13
C GLY A 73 -4.11 13.21 -16.52
N GLU A 74 -2.95 13.79 -16.80
CA GLU A 74 -1.76 13.09 -17.32
C GLU A 74 -1.19 12.01 -16.38
N ALA A 75 -0.45 11.05 -16.90
CA ALA A 75 0.25 10.06 -16.09
C ALA A 75 1.41 10.65 -15.26
N ALA A 76 2.03 11.71 -15.78
CA ALA A 76 3.17 12.39 -15.15
C ALA A 76 2.75 13.12 -13.85
N PRO A 77 3.60 13.11 -12.80
CA PRO A 77 3.41 13.99 -11.65
C PRO A 77 3.47 15.47 -12.05
N ARG A 78 2.65 16.31 -11.43
CA ARG A 78 2.76 17.76 -11.56
C ARG A 78 3.78 18.24 -10.53
N LYS A 79 4.80 19.00 -10.96
CA LYS A 79 5.80 19.60 -10.08
C LYS A 79 5.34 21.02 -9.73
N GLY A 80 5.31 21.36 -8.45
CA GLY A 80 5.02 22.74 -8.00
C GLY A 80 6.26 23.63 -8.11
N ASN A 81 6.04 24.95 -8.12
CA ASN A 81 7.12 25.94 -8.05
C ASN A 81 7.93 25.76 -6.75
N GLY A 82 9.24 25.97 -6.82
CA GLY A 82 10.13 25.89 -5.66
C GLY A 82 9.73 26.93 -4.60
N GLY A 83 9.71 26.53 -3.32
CA GLY A 83 9.46 27.44 -2.17
C GLY A 83 8.20 27.18 -1.34
N THR A 84 7.27 26.31 -1.76
CA THR A 84 5.99 26.07 -1.03
C THR A 84 6.03 25.03 0.10
N GLY A 85 7.22 24.71 0.65
CA GLY A 85 7.39 23.80 1.80
C GLY A 85 7.79 22.35 1.48
N THR A 86 8.11 21.61 2.55
CA THR A 86 9.33 20.78 2.79
C THR A 86 9.74 19.75 1.72
N LEU A 87 11.04 19.77 1.45
CA LEU A 87 11.81 19.06 0.43
C LEU A 87 12.05 17.60 0.84
N HIS A 88 11.82 16.64 -0.07
CA HIS A 88 12.62 15.41 -0.06
C HIS A 88 14.09 15.80 -0.28
N LYS A 89 15.09 15.00 0.14
CA LYS A 89 16.54 15.36 0.08
C LYS A 89 17.02 15.90 -1.28
N SER A 90 16.29 15.63 -2.37
CA SER A 90 16.54 16.11 -3.74
C SER A 90 15.83 17.43 -4.13
N GLY A 91 15.22 18.16 -3.20
CA GLY A 91 14.66 19.49 -3.47
C GLY A 91 13.30 19.54 -4.19
N TYR A 92 12.65 18.40 -4.44
CA TYR A 92 11.37 18.34 -5.17
C TYR A 92 10.17 18.02 -4.25
N ARG A 93 9.05 18.71 -4.48
CA ARG A 93 7.75 18.46 -3.84
C ARG A 93 7.03 17.32 -4.54
N TYR A 94 7.02 16.14 -3.92
CA TYR A 94 6.14 15.06 -4.34
C TYR A 94 4.78 15.23 -3.64
N PHE A 95 3.69 15.36 -4.41
CA PHE A 95 2.32 15.39 -3.88
C PHE A 95 1.82 14.01 -3.39
N TYR A 96 2.72 13.08 -3.09
CA TYR A 96 2.39 11.74 -2.59
C TYR A 96 3.30 11.38 -1.40
N ARG A 97 2.69 10.99 -0.28
CA ARG A 97 3.36 10.39 0.87
C ARG A 97 3.16 8.85 0.78
N PRO A 98 4.24 8.05 0.82
CA PRO A 98 4.19 6.59 0.62
C PRO A 98 3.27 5.82 1.56
#